data_AF-A0A1B6L2J5-F1
#
_entry.id   AF-A0A1B6L2J5-F1
#
_cell.length_a   1.000
_cell.length_b   1.000
_cell.length_c   1.000
_cell.angle_alpha   90.00
_cell.angle_beta   90.00
_cell.angle_gamma   90.00
#
_symmetry.space_group_name_H-M   'P 1'
#
loop_
_entity.id
_entity.type
_entity.pdbx_description
1 polymer ?
#
loop_
_entity_poly.entity_id
_entity_poly.type
_entity_poly.pdbx_seq_one_letter_code
_entity_poly.pdbx_strand_id
1 'polypeptide(L)'
;MESGLEKLVRQGADLKLIEGIYEMTRKGAERSKLVLKDGKFVPTNDTLPLYKYFDTEYYGVVNIGKPGKAFKMIMDTAWSYSWIISSDCPRTSLPCAVHERYDHRSSSTYKPDGKPFNVSNKFIGYMSNDVFLVGQMNSTGQGFAELTQLPWIYTLYESDGIIGLGFQELSPGVTPFFYNFLSQNRLKEPIFSFYVNRDPTTPRGGSLFF
;
A
#
# COMPACT_ATOMS: atom_id res chain seq x y z
N MET A 1 2.20 -11.45 29.58
CA MET A 1 3.12 -10.83 28.60
C MET A 1 2.74 -9.37 28.51
N GLU A 2 3.71 -8.46 28.57
CA GLU A 2 3.48 -7.01 28.39
C GLU A 2 3.01 -6.75 26.95
N SER A 3 1.83 -6.14 26.82
CA SER A 3 1.18 -5.82 25.55
C SER A 3 1.96 -4.75 24.76
N GLY A 4 1.68 -4.64 23.46
CA GLY A 4 2.24 -3.55 22.65
C GLY A 4 1.83 -2.17 23.15
N LEU A 5 0.65 -2.06 23.74
CA LEU A 5 0.11 -0.81 24.28
C LEU A 5 0.88 -0.38 25.53
N GLU A 6 1.07 -1.27 26.52
CA GLU A 6 1.87 -1.01 27.73
C GLU A 6 3.32 -0.57 27.40
N LYS A 7 3.93 -1.14 26.36
CA LYS A 7 5.27 -0.74 25.89
C LYS A 7 5.31 0.68 25.33
N LEU A 8 4.27 1.11 24.62
CA LEU A 8 4.15 2.48 24.11
C LEU A 8 3.95 3.49 25.25
N VAL A 9 3.14 3.15 26.26
CA VAL A 9 3.01 3.97 27.49
C VAL A 9 4.39 4.19 28.15
N ARG A 10 5.15 3.10 28.30
CA ARG A 10 6.50 3.14 28.90
C ARG A 10 7.51 3.95 28.09
N GLN A 11 7.27 4.16 26.80
CA GLN A 11 8.08 5.02 25.91
C GLN A 11 7.60 6.48 25.87
N GLY A 12 6.63 6.86 26.72
CA GLY A 12 6.16 8.24 26.84
C GLY A 12 5.14 8.66 25.77
N ALA A 13 4.52 7.70 25.07
CA ALA A 13 3.44 8.00 24.15
C ALA A 13 2.18 8.49 24.91
N ASP A 14 1.47 9.48 24.36
CA ASP A 14 0.25 9.99 24.99
C ASP A 14 -0.86 8.93 24.97
N LEU A 15 -1.15 8.38 26.15
CA LEU A 15 -2.22 7.43 26.39
C LEU A 15 -3.56 7.91 25.85
N LYS A 16 -3.90 9.19 26.00
CA LYS A 16 -5.20 9.74 25.58
C LYS A 16 -5.30 9.85 24.06
N LEU A 17 -4.17 10.08 23.38
CA LEU A 17 -4.12 10.07 21.92
C LEU A 17 -4.27 8.65 21.38
N ILE A 18 -3.55 7.66 21.96
CA ILE A 18 -3.64 6.26 21.56
C ILE A 18 -5.03 5.66 21.88
N GLU A 19 -5.54 5.89 23.09
CA GLU A 19 -6.87 5.44 23.53
C GLU A 19 -7.98 6.13 22.72
N GLY A 20 -7.81 7.40 22.35
CA GLY A 20 -8.69 8.11 21.43
C GLY A 20 -8.71 7.50 20.02
N ILE A 21 -7.54 7.20 19.44
CA ILE A 21 -7.42 6.51 18.14
C ILE A 21 -8.04 5.11 18.19
N TYR A 22 -7.87 4.39 19.30
CA TYR A 22 -8.44 3.07 19.52
C TYR A 22 -9.97 3.10 19.71
N GLU A 23 -10.50 4.07 20.47
CA GLU A 23 -11.95 4.29 20.60
C GLU A 23 -12.59 4.70 19.27
N MET A 24 -11.91 5.54 18.47
CA MET A 24 -12.40 5.93 17.14
C MET A 24 -12.44 4.74 16.17
N THR A 25 -11.37 3.94 16.09
CA THR A 25 -11.35 2.73 15.24
C THR A 25 -12.38 1.69 15.71
N ARG A 26 -12.53 1.49 17.04
CA ARG A 26 -13.55 0.60 17.62
C ARG A 26 -14.98 1.04 17.30
N LYS A 27 -15.26 2.34 17.28
CA LYS A 27 -16.60 2.90 16.99
C LYS A 27 -16.91 3.00 15.50
N GLY A 28 -15.91 3.16 14.64
CA GLY A 28 -16.08 3.15 13.17
C GLY A 28 -16.27 1.76 12.55
N ALA A 29 -15.90 0.68 13.26
CA ALA A 29 -15.83 -0.67 12.73
C ALA A 29 -17.16 -1.48 12.77
N GLU A 30 -18.30 -0.85 12.49
CA GLU A 30 -19.56 -1.56 12.23
C GLU A 30 -19.42 -2.44 10.95
N ARG A 31 -19.65 -3.76 11.08
CA ARG A 31 -19.46 -4.78 10.02
C ARG A 31 -20.39 -4.58 8.82
N SER A 32 -20.01 -3.66 7.94
CA SER A 32 -20.77 -3.24 6.76
C SER A 32 -20.67 -4.24 5.60
N LYS A 33 -21.82 -4.69 5.08
CA LYS A 33 -21.91 -5.76 4.05
C LYS A 33 -21.50 -5.32 2.64
N LEU A 34 -20.99 -6.28 1.86
CA LEU A 34 -20.52 -6.13 0.47
C LEU A 34 -21.62 -6.27 -0.58
N VAL A 35 -21.34 -5.71 -1.77
CA VAL A 35 -22.30 -5.33 -2.81
C VAL A 35 -21.52 -5.00 -4.13
N LEU A 36 -21.52 -5.69 -5.30
CA LEU A 36 -22.45 -6.47 -6.18
C LEU A 36 -23.18 -5.60 -7.27
N LYS A 37 -24.29 -5.96 -7.95
CA LYS A 37 -25.06 -5.00 -8.80
C LYS A 37 -26.51 -4.73 -8.36
N ASP A 38 -26.94 -3.46 -8.53
CA ASP A 38 -28.19 -2.78 -8.10
C ASP A 38 -28.25 -2.39 -6.62
N GLY A 39 -28.04 -1.09 -6.32
CA GLY A 39 -27.71 -0.62 -4.95
C GLY A 39 -26.31 -1.06 -4.49
N LYS A 40 -25.46 -1.42 -5.45
CA LYS A 40 -24.27 -2.25 -5.26
C LYS A 40 -23.19 -1.93 -6.33
N PHE A 41 -21.89 -2.14 -6.03
CA PHE A 41 -20.75 -1.87 -6.92
C PHE A 41 -20.26 -3.12 -7.71
N VAL A 42 -20.22 -3.02 -9.04
CA VAL A 42 -19.57 -4.00 -9.93
C VAL A 42 -18.21 -3.45 -10.38
N PRO A 43 -17.08 -4.14 -10.10
CA PRO A 43 -15.81 -3.81 -10.71
C PRO A 43 -15.86 -4.09 -12.23
N THR A 44 -15.33 -3.17 -13.04
CA THR A 44 -14.75 -3.58 -14.34
C THR A 44 -13.42 -4.31 -14.07
N ASN A 45 -12.70 -4.72 -15.11
CA ASN A 45 -11.35 -5.27 -14.93
C ASN A 45 -10.37 -4.21 -14.39
N ASP A 46 -10.70 -2.95 -14.67
CA ASP A 46 -9.82 -1.79 -14.70
C ASP A 46 -10.13 -0.82 -13.54
N THR A 47 -11.05 -1.19 -12.64
CA THR A 47 -11.37 -0.42 -11.43
C THR A 47 -10.79 -1.07 -10.19
N LEU A 48 -10.05 -0.28 -9.39
CA LEU A 48 -9.60 -0.63 -8.05
C LEU A 48 -10.47 0.07 -6.99
N PRO A 49 -11.24 -0.65 -6.16
CA PRO A 49 -11.92 -0.07 -5.01
C PRO A 49 -10.90 0.50 -4.01
N LEU A 50 -11.15 1.73 -3.53
CA LEU A 50 -10.34 2.37 -2.50
C LEU A 50 -11.06 2.36 -1.15
N TYR A 51 -10.31 2.05 -0.11
CA TYR A 51 -10.67 2.23 1.29
C TYR A 51 -10.03 3.52 1.81
N LYS A 52 -10.49 4.03 2.95
CA LYS A 52 -9.88 5.18 3.60
C LYS A 52 -9.70 5.00 5.10
N TYR A 53 -8.68 5.68 5.62
CA TYR A 53 -8.36 5.73 7.04
C TYR A 53 -8.23 7.21 7.46
N PHE A 54 -8.96 7.57 8.53
CA PHE A 54 -9.11 8.93 9.09
C PHE A 54 -9.39 10.09 8.09
N ASP A 55 -9.89 9.79 6.88
CA ASP A 55 -9.99 10.76 5.77
C ASP A 55 -8.65 11.44 5.40
N THR A 56 -7.53 10.84 5.79
CA THR A 56 -6.15 11.28 5.50
C THR A 56 -5.40 10.35 4.55
N GLU A 57 -5.79 9.08 4.51
CA GLU A 57 -5.13 8.02 3.75
C GLU A 57 -6.15 7.28 2.88
N TYR A 58 -5.79 6.98 1.64
CA TYR A 58 -6.63 6.27 0.66
C TYR A 58 -5.82 5.14 0.01
N TYR A 59 -6.25 3.90 0.21
CA TYR A 59 -5.51 2.72 -0.23
C TYR A 59 -6.40 1.70 -0.94
N GLY A 60 -5.83 1.01 -1.93
CA GLY A 60 -6.42 -0.18 -2.53
C GLY A 60 -5.82 -1.45 -1.91
N VAL A 61 -6.48 -2.60 -2.13
CA VAL A 61 -5.88 -3.90 -1.82
C VAL A 61 -5.28 -4.47 -3.11
N VAL A 62 -3.98 -4.77 -3.06
CA VAL A 62 -3.18 -5.24 -4.21
C VAL A 62 -2.60 -6.59 -3.86
N ASN A 63 -2.59 -7.53 -4.81
CA ASN A 63 -1.90 -8.81 -4.63
C ASN A 63 -0.53 -8.76 -5.29
N ILE A 64 0.53 -9.09 -4.55
CA ILE A 64 1.91 -9.07 -5.05
C ILE A 64 2.47 -10.50 -5.04
N GLY A 65 3.13 -10.88 -6.13
CA GLY A 65 3.79 -12.17 -6.31
C GLY A 65 2.89 -13.33 -6.72
N LYS A 66 3.44 -14.55 -6.70
CA LYS A 66 2.73 -15.79 -7.06
C LYS A 66 3.17 -16.98 -6.20
N PRO A 67 2.31 -17.53 -5.31
CA PRO A 67 0.94 -17.11 -5.02
C PRO A 67 0.87 -15.66 -4.53
N GLY A 68 -0.15 -14.94 -4.98
CA GLY A 68 -0.29 -13.52 -4.65
C GLY A 68 -0.67 -13.34 -3.19
N LYS A 69 0.10 -12.51 -2.48
CA LYS A 69 -0.25 -12.05 -1.12
C LYS A 69 -0.86 -10.65 -1.19
N ALA A 70 -1.96 -10.44 -0.48
CA ALA A 70 -2.64 -9.17 -0.40
C ALA A 70 -1.90 -8.17 0.51
N PHE A 71 -1.84 -6.91 0.08
CA PHE A 71 -1.29 -5.77 0.80
C PHE A 71 -2.16 -4.53 0.60
N LYS A 72 -2.22 -3.66 1.61
CA LYS A 72 -2.90 -2.36 1.57
C LYS A 72 -1.92 -1.33 1.00
N MET A 73 -2.19 -0.80 -0.19
CA MET A 73 -1.27 0.08 -0.92
C MET A 73 -1.89 1.44 -1.19
N ILE A 74 -1.24 2.54 -0.78
CA ILE A 74 -1.62 3.90 -1.22
C ILE A 74 -1.35 4.01 -2.73
N MET A 75 -2.23 4.71 -3.45
CA MET A 75 -2.05 5.05 -4.86
C MET A 75 -1.51 6.48 -4.94
N ASP A 76 -0.19 6.65 -4.95
CA ASP A 76 0.49 7.92 -4.68
C ASP A 76 0.96 8.60 -5.98
N THR A 77 0.44 9.79 -6.27
CA THR A 77 0.79 10.57 -7.47
C THR A 77 2.02 11.47 -7.30
N ALA A 78 2.55 11.61 -6.07
CA ALA A 78 3.80 12.34 -5.79
C ALA A 78 5.03 11.42 -5.84
N TRP A 79 4.85 10.10 -5.65
CA TRP A 79 5.92 9.10 -5.80
C TRP A 79 5.85 8.40 -7.16
N SER A 80 7.03 8.02 -7.69
CA SER A 80 7.15 7.26 -8.96
C SER A 80 7.73 5.87 -8.75
N TYR A 81 8.61 5.70 -7.76
CA TYR A 81 8.92 4.39 -7.20
C TYR A 81 7.73 3.87 -6.39
N SER A 82 7.29 2.65 -6.70
CA SER A 82 6.46 1.85 -5.79
C SER A 82 7.36 1.23 -4.70
N TRP A 83 6.86 1.06 -3.48
CA TRP A 83 7.61 0.38 -2.41
C TRP A 83 6.71 -0.36 -1.43
N ILE A 84 7.29 -1.34 -0.74
CA ILE A 84 6.61 -2.17 0.27
C ILE A 84 7.58 -2.51 1.40
N ILE A 85 7.07 -2.74 2.61
CA ILE A 85 7.91 -3.16 3.74
C ILE A 85 8.39 -4.60 3.52
N SER A 86 9.72 -4.80 3.50
CA SER A 86 10.32 -6.12 3.33
C SER A 86 10.16 -6.99 4.57
N SER A 87 10.02 -8.30 4.36
CA SER A 87 10.12 -9.33 5.40
C SER A 87 11.48 -9.34 6.10
N ASP A 88 12.52 -8.78 5.46
CA ASP A 88 13.86 -8.58 6.04
C ASP A 88 13.96 -7.26 6.85
N CYS A 89 12.93 -6.40 6.86
CA CYS A 89 12.90 -5.26 7.78
C CYS A 89 12.82 -5.75 9.24
N PRO A 90 13.70 -5.29 10.15
CA PRO A 90 13.74 -5.78 11.53
C PRO A 90 12.40 -5.60 12.28
N ARG A 91 11.92 -6.67 12.91
CA ARG A 91 10.73 -6.66 13.80
C ARG A 91 10.90 -5.77 15.05
N THR A 92 12.09 -5.26 15.31
CA THR A 92 12.38 -4.23 16.34
C THR A 92 12.02 -2.81 15.87
N SER A 93 11.86 -2.59 14.56
CA SER A 93 11.33 -1.35 14.01
C SER A 93 9.81 -1.37 14.08
N LEU A 94 9.21 -0.41 14.80
CA LEU A 94 7.75 -0.34 15.01
C LEU A 94 6.90 -0.44 13.72
N PRO A 95 7.15 0.31 12.62
CA PRO A 95 6.35 0.17 11.40
C PRO A 95 6.46 -1.25 10.80
N CYS A 96 7.62 -1.90 10.90
CA CYS A 96 7.84 -3.28 10.45
C CYS A 96 7.38 -4.36 11.45
N ALA A 97 6.99 -3.96 12.66
CA ALA A 97 6.36 -4.86 13.62
C ALA A 97 4.86 -5.02 13.32
N VAL A 98 4.18 -3.93 12.93
CA VAL A 98 2.71 -3.85 12.85
C VAL A 98 2.12 -4.08 11.45
N HIS A 99 2.86 -3.78 10.37
CA HIS A 99 2.37 -3.96 8.99
C HIS A 99 2.54 -5.38 8.46
N GLU A 100 1.79 -5.70 7.41
CA GLU A 100 2.14 -6.85 6.58
C GLU A 100 3.43 -6.59 5.82
N ARG A 101 4.20 -7.66 5.63
CA ARG A 101 5.53 -7.58 4.99
C ARG A 101 5.63 -8.54 3.83
N TYR A 102 6.32 -8.09 2.79
CA TYR A 102 6.53 -8.86 1.56
C TYR A 102 7.73 -9.81 1.71
N ASP A 103 7.53 -11.08 1.35
CA ASP A 103 8.59 -12.09 1.37
C ASP A 103 8.83 -12.65 -0.03
N HIS A 104 9.88 -12.13 -0.67
CA HIS A 104 10.28 -12.55 -2.00
C HIS A 104 10.57 -14.06 -2.14
N ARG A 105 10.89 -14.76 -1.03
CA ARG A 105 11.14 -16.20 -1.01
C ARG A 105 9.88 -17.03 -1.21
N SER A 106 8.70 -16.43 -0.99
CA SER A 106 7.39 -17.08 -1.23
C SER A 106 6.86 -16.91 -2.66
N SER A 107 7.49 -16.07 -3.50
CA SER A 107 6.98 -15.75 -4.83
C SER A 107 7.76 -16.47 -5.94
N SER A 108 7.04 -17.27 -6.73
CA SER A 108 7.53 -17.95 -7.93
C SER A 108 7.69 -17.03 -9.15
N THR A 109 7.25 -15.77 -9.08
CA THR A 109 7.40 -14.76 -10.14
C THR A 109 8.40 -13.65 -9.82
N TYR A 110 8.94 -13.64 -8.59
CA TYR A 110 9.98 -12.72 -8.16
C TYR A 110 11.24 -12.82 -9.03
N LYS A 111 11.84 -11.66 -9.31
CA LYS A 111 13.16 -11.52 -9.94
C LYS A 111 13.98 -10.50 -9.13
N PRO A 112 15.19 -10.85 -8.66
CA PRO A 112 16.05 -9.91 -7.97
C PRO A 112 16.52 -8.80 -8.92
N ASP A 113 16.63 -7.59 -8.39
CA ASP A 113 17.37 -6.49 -9.00
C ASP A 113 18.57 -6.10 -8.14
N GLY A 114 18.35 -5.96 -6.82
CA GLY A 114 19.40 -5.87 -5.81
C GLY A 114 20.13 -4.53 -5.74
N LYS A 115 19.85 -3.58 -6.64
CA LYS A 115 20.38 -2.20 -6.52
C LYS A 115 19.92 -1.59 -5.18
N PRO A 116 20.80 -0.95 -4.40
CA PRO A 116 20.40 -0.26 -3.18
C PRO A 116 19.36 0.84 -3.45
N PHE A 117 18.33 0.90 -2.61
CA PHE A 117 17.34 1.97 -2.61
C PHE A 117 17.54 2.85 -1.37
N ASN A 118 17.66 4.17 -1.57
CA ASN A 118 17.79 5.13 -0.48
C ASN A 118 17.14 6.47 -0.87
N VAL A 119 16.10 6.87 -0.15
CA VAL A 119 15.53 8.22 -0.22
C VAL A 119 15.82 8.95 1.09
N SER A 120 16.67 9.97 0.99
CA SER A 120 17.00 10.93 2.06
C SER A 120 17.46 10.29 3.39
N ASN A 121 18.11 9.13 3.34
CA ASN A 121 18.50 8.29 4.48
C ASN A 121 17.34 7.89 5.41
N LYS A 122 16.10 7.96 4.92
CA LYS A 122 14.86 7.71 5.67
C LYS A 122 14.20 6.41 5.24
N PHE A 123 14.01 6.25 3.92
CA PHE A 123 13.54 5.02 3.30
C PHE A 123 14.77 4.32 2.74
N ILE A 124 15.13 3.16 3.29
CA ILE A 124 16.31 2.39 2.87
C ILE A 124 15.86 0.96 2.59
N GLY A 125 16.41 0.37 1.54
CA GLY A 125 16.03 -0.96 1.06
C GLY A 125 16.85 -1.37 -0.15
N TYR A 126 16.26 -2.23 -0.98
CA TYR A 126 16.82 -2.66 -2.26
C TYR A 126 15.72 -2.79 -3.31
N MET A 127 16.09 -2.69 -4.58
CA MET A 127 15.18 -2.87 -5.70
C MET A 127 14.87 -4.36 -5.94
N SER A 128 13.62 -4.63 -6.30
CA SER A 128 13.07 -5.95 -6.61
C SER A 128 12.08 -5.84 -7.79
N ASN A 129 11.83 -6.95 -8.48
CA ASN A 129 10.80 -7.06 -9.51
C ASN A 129 9.86 -8.25 -9.25
N ASP A 130 8.55 -8.07 -9.45
CA ASP A 130 7.58 -9.17 -9.41
C ASP A 130 6.30 -8.83 -10.22
N VAL A 131 5.20 -9.54 -10.00
CA VAL A 131 3.87 -9.26 -10.54
C VAL A 131 3.02 -8.53 -9.51
N PHE A 132 2.42 -7.41 -9.90
CA PHE A 132 1.42 -6.67 -9.10
C PHE A 132 0.05 -6.86 -9.76
N LEU A 133 -0.89 -7.51 -9.08
CA LEU A 133 -2.29 -7.63 -9.46
C LEU A 133 -3.10 -6.52 -8.76
N VAL A 134 -3.53 -5.54 -9.56
CA VAL A 134 -4.31 -4.36 -9.14
C VAL A 134 -5.66 -4.40 -9.86
N GLY A 135 -6.76 -4.38 -9.12
CA GLY A 135 -8.09 -4.65 -9.68
C GLY A 135 -8.13 -6.08 -10.23
N GLN A 136 -8.34 -6.23 -11.54
CA GLN A 136 -8.23 -7.50 -12.25
C GLN A 136 -7.05 -7.50 -13.26
N MET A 137 -6.15 -6.51 -13.18
CA MET A 137 -5.02 -6.32 -14.10
C MET A 137 -3.67 -6.64 -13.43
N ASN A 138 -2.87 -7.48 -14.09
CA ASN A 138 -1.48 -7.73 -13.71
C ASN A 138 -0.54 -6.73 -14.40
N SER A 139 0.28 -6.00 -13.63
CA SER A 139 1.55 -5.42 -14.08
C SER A 139 2.62 -6.50 -13.89
N THR A 140 3.34 -6.87 -14.96
CA THR A 140 4.36 -7.92 -14.91
C THR A 140 5.76 -7.33 -14.99
N GLY A 141 6.71 -7.84 -14.19
CA GLY A 141 8.02 -7.20 -14.07
C GLY A 141 7.93 -5.80 -13.46
N GLN A 142 7.02 -5.62 -12.51
CA GLN A 142 6.88 -4.36 -11.77
C GLN A 142 8.10 -4.18 -10.88
N GLY A 143 8.88 -3.13 -11.13
CA GLY A 143 9.96 -2.71 -10.25
C GLY A 143 9.42 -1.97 -9.02
N PHE A 144 9.92 -2.32 -7.84
CA PHE A 144 9.56 -1.70 -6.56
C PHE A 144 10.71 -1.83 -5.55
N ALA A 145 10.74 -0.96 -4.54
CA ALA A 145 11.69 -1.08 -3.45
C ALA A 145 11.14 -1.93 -2.29
N GLU A 146 11.94 -2.90 -1.86
CA GLU A 146 11.76 -3.65 -0.62
C GLU A 146 12.44 -2.90 0.53
N LEU A 147 11.65 -2.23 1.38
CA LEU A 147 12.18 -1.39 2.46
C LEU A 147 12.60 -2.22 3.67
N THR A 148 13.85 -2.06 4.10
CA THR A 148 14.41 -2.58 5.36
C THR A 148 14.49 -1.51 6.45
N GLN A 149 14.29 -0.24 6.11
CA GLN A 149 14.11 0.88 7.03
C GLN A 149 13.10 1.89 6.45
N LEU A 150 12.20 2.38 7.29
CA LEU A 150 11.30 3.51 7.01
C LEU A 150 11.03 4.33 8.28
N PRO A 151 10.58 5.60 8.18
CA PRO A 151 10.31 6.46 9.34
C PRO A 151 9.26 5.89 10.30
N TRP A 152 9.42 6.13 11.60
CA TRP A 152 8.52 5.62 12.64
C TRP A 152 7.05 6.04 12.47
N ILE A 153 6.80 7.19 11.83
CA ILE A 153 5.44 7.74 11.63
C ILE A 153 4.54 6.80 10.82
N TYR A 154 5.12 5.94 9.98
CA TYR A 154 4.37 4.91 9.25
C TYR A 154 3.71 3.88 10.17
N THR A 155 4.08 3.78 11.45
CA THR A 155 3.34 2.98 12.46
C THR A 155 1.90 3.48 12.68
N LEU A 156 1.59 4.71 12.25
CA LEU A 156 0.24 5.30 12.36
C LEU A 156 -0.58 5.21 11.06
N TYR A 157 -0.03 4.61 10.00
CA TYR A 157 -0.71 4.39 8.72
C TYR A 157 -1.44 3.05 8.74
N GLU A 158 -2.41 2.87 7.84
CA GLU A 158 -3.09 1.59 7.61
C GLU A 158 -2.50 0.87 6.38
N SER A 159 -1.69 1.51 5.54
CA SER A 159 -1.03 0.88 4.37
C SER A 159 0.32 0.21 4.67
N ASP A 160 0.54 -0.94 4.02
CA ASP A 160 1.78 -1.73 4.07
C ASP A 160 2.85 -1.25 3.05
N GLY A 161 2.46 -0.33 2.15
CA GLY A 161 3.28 0.19 1.07
C GLY A 161 2.55 1.19 0.16
N ILE A 162 3.22 1.62 -0.92
CA ILE A 162 2.64 2.51 -1.93
C ILE A 162 2.88 2.01 -3.36
N ILE A 163 1.95 2.30 -4.26
CA ILE A 163 2.14 2.27 -5.70
C ILE A 163 2.39 3.70 -6.18
N GLY A 164 3.54 3.91 -6.82
CA GLY A 164 3.91 5.18 -7.43
C GLY A 164 3.23 5.38 -8.80
N LEU A 165 2.48 6.47 -8.93
CA LEU A 165 1.77 6.92 -10.14
C LEU A 165 2.37 8.20 -10.75
N GLY A 166 3.47 8.71 -10.20
CA GLY A 166 4.22 9.84 -10.74
C GLY A 166 5.04 9.53 -12.00
N PHE A 167 5.70 10.56 -12.52
CA PHE A 167 6.44 10.56 -13.78
C PHE A 167 7.78 9.80 -13.72
N GLN A 168 8.12 9.07 -14.79
CA GLN A 168 9.29 8.17 -14.87
C GLN A 168 10.64 8.87 -14.66
N GLU A 169 10.73 10.17 -14.94
CA GLU A 169 11.88 11.03 -14.70
C GLU A 169 12.29 11.07 -13.21
N LEU A 170 11.34 10.82 -12.30
CA LEU A 170 11.56 10.75 -10.85
C LEU A 170 11.92 9.33 -10.36
N SER A 171 11.97 8.33 -11.25
CA SER A 171 12.40 6.96 -10.95
C SER A 171 13.47 6.45 -11.94
N PRO A 172 14.64 7.09 -12.03
CA PRO A 172 15.69 6.71 -12.97
C PRO A 172 16.06 5.22 -12.85
N GLY A 173 16.06 4.53 -13.99
CA GLY A 173 16.37 3.10 -14.10
C GLY A 173 15.25 2.13 -13.68
N VAL A 174 14.04 2.62 -13.37
CA VAL A 174 12.88 1.81 -12.97
C VAL A 174 11.61 2.33 -13.65
N THR A 175 10.78 1.43 -14.18
CA THR A 175 9.50 1.79 -14.80
C THR A 175 8.41 1.98 -13.73
N PRO A 176 7.78 3.16 -13.61
CA PRO A 176 6.64 3.35 -12.71
C PRO A 176 5.47 2.44 -13.07
N PHE A 177 4.55 2.25 -12.12
CA PHE A 177 3.44 1.32 -12.27
C PHE A 177 2.57 1.61 -13.49
N PHE A 178 2.18 2.87 -13.68
CA PHE A 178 1.35 3.28 -14.81
C PHE A 178 2.07 3.13 -16.17
N TYR A 179 3.39 3.28 -16.20
CA TYR A 179 4.19 3.11 -17.41
C TYR A 179 4.35 1.62 -17.79
N ASN A 180 4.32 0.71 -16.82
CA ASN A 180 4.18 -0.73 -17.09
C ASN A 180 2.79 -1.09 -17.63
N PHE A 181 1.72 -0.48 -17.11
CA PHE A 181 0.37 -0.64 -17.66
C PHE A 181 0.24 -0.11 -19.10
N LEU A 182 0.86 1.03 -19.42
CA LEU A 182 0.96 1.57 -20.78
C LEU A 182 1.73 0.61 -21.72
N SER A 183 2.98 0.28 -21.37
CA SER A 183 3.87 -0.52 -22.23
C SER A 183 3.42 -1.98 -22.42
N GLN A 184 2.66 -2.53 -21.48
CA GLN A 184 2.08 -3.88 -21.56
C GLN A 184 0.66 -3.87 -22.17
N ASN A 185 0.21 -2.73 -22.72
CA ASN A 185 -1.10 -2.52 -23.35
C ASN A 185 -2.27 -3.04 -22.47
N ARG A 186 -2.27 -2.63 -21.20
CA ARG A 186 -3.27 -3.02 -20.20
C ARG A 186 -4.46 -2.05 -20.15
N LEU A 187 -4.19 -0.79 -20.48
CA LEU A 187 -5.15 0.32 -20.45
C LEU A 187 -5.94 0.41 -21.75
N LYS A 188 -7.20 0.88 -21.67
CA LYS A 188 -7.98 1.26 -22.85
C LYS A 188 -7.56 2.62 -23.40
N GLU A 189 -7.26 3.56 -22.51
CA GLU A 189 -6.83 4.94 -22.79
C GLU A 189 -5.68 5.30 -21.85
N PRO A 190 -4.74 6.20 -22.22
CA PRO A 190 -3.54 6.50 -21.43
C PRO A 190 -3.84 7.46 -20.25
N ILE A 191 -4.91 7.19 -19.51
CA ILE A 191 -5.44 8.05 -18.43
C ILE A 191 -5.80 7.16 -17.24
N PHE A 192 -5.54 7.64 -16.01
CA PHE A 192 -6.16 7.12 -14.79
C PHE A 192 -6.97 8.23 -14.12
N SER A 193 -7.95 7.88 -13.28
CA SER A 193 -8.74 8.87 -12.54
C SER A 193 -9.17 8.39 -11.15
N PHE A 194 -9.30 9.34 -10.21
CA PHE A 194 -9.71 9.07 -8.83
C PHE A 194 -11.12 9.60 -8.57
N TYR A 195 -12.00 8.73 -8.06
CA TYR A 195 -13.15 9.13 -7.27
C TYR A 195 -12.78 9.03 -5.78
N VAL A 196 -12.92 10.13 -5.05
CA VAL A 196 -12.56 10.24 -3.63
C VAL A 196 -13.81 10.53 -2.80
N ASN A 197 -14.13 9.65 -1.86
CA ASN A 197 -15.27 9.78 -0.96
C ASN A 197 -14.88 10.46 0.35
N ARG A 198 -15.58 11.54 0.69
CA ARG A 198 -15.38 12.36 1.90
C ARG A 198 -16.45 12.15 2.98
N ASP A 199 -17.40 11.23 2.79
CA ASP A 199 -18.38 10.85 3.82
C ASP A 199 -17.68 10.18 5.02
N PRO A 200 -17.63 10.80 6.21
CA PRO A 200 -16.90 10.26 7.35
C PRO A 200 -17.59 9.05 8.01
N THR A 201 -18.83 8.72 7.61
CA THR A 201 -19.60 7.60 8.17
C THR A 201 -19.25 6.25 7.56
N THR A 202 -18.36 6.20 6.56
CA THR A 202 -18.01 4.96 5.85
C THR A 202 -16.50 4.80 5.59
N PRO A 203 -15.93 3.59 5.75
CA PRO A 203 -14.53 3.30 5.39
C PRO A 203 -14.30 3.18 3.87
N ARG A 204 -15.34 3.37 3.05
CA ARG A 204 -15.22 3.41 1.58
C ARG A 204 -14.52 4.70 1.17
N GLY A 205 -13.28 4.59 0.71
CA GLY A 205 -12.46 5.71 0.23
C GLY A 205 -12.80 6.15 -1.19
N GLY A 206 -13.36 5.27 -2.02
CA GLY A 206 -13.81 5.60 -3.38
C GLY A 206 -13.33 4.57 -4.40
N SER A 207 -12.74 5.02 -5.52
CA SER A 207 -12.23 4.14 -6.57
C SER A 207 -11.14 4.83 -7.41
N LEU A 208 -10.17 4.04 -7.85
CA LEU A 208 -9.22 4.40 -8.90
C LEU A 208 -9.61 3.65 -10.18
N PHE A 209 -9.69 4.36 -11.31
CA PHE A 209 -10.01 3.83 -12.62
C PHE A 209 -8.79 3.93 -13.54
N PHE A 210 -8.62 2.92 -14.39
CA PHE A 210 -7.59 2.76 -15.43
C PHE A 210 -8.24 2.48 -16.80
#